data_AF-A0A820ICW1-F1
#
_entry.id   AF-A0A820ICW1-F1
#
_cell.length_a   1.000
_cell.length_b   1.000
_cell.length_c   1.000
_cell.angle_alpha   90.00
_cell.angle_beta   90.00
_cell.angle_gamma   90.00
#
_symmetry.space_group_name_H-M   'P 1'
#
loop_
_entity.id
_entity.type
_entity.pdbx_description
1 polymer ?
#
loop_
_entity_poly.entity_id
_entity_poly.type
_entity_poly.pdbx_seq_one_letter_code
_entity_poly.pdbx_strand_id
1 'polypeptide(L)'
;MASLIVIDNSTKTIDEPWFIPFDIFILSCNVLSVTIAILLLIRIISDKTCRTVPMLLVGNSCFSTLIFAIAMIIVISQTLEKDVKQVQYYDTLCIFAG
;
A
#
# COMPACT_ATOMS: atom_id res chain seq x y z
N MET A 1 5.85 -6.16 -11.25
CA MET A 1 6.27 -6.43 -12.65
C MET A 1 6.53 -7.93 -12.70
N ALA A 2 5.53 -8.72 -13.11
CA ALA A 2 5.61 -10.18 -13.08
C ALA A 2 6.57 -10.67 -14.17
N SER A 3 7.54 -11.49 -13.77
CA SER A 3 8.51 -12.10 -14.69
C SER A 3 7.86 -13.30 -15.38
N LEU A 4 7.63 -13.20 -16.69
CA LEU A 4 6.98 -14.24 -17.48
C LEU A 4 8.05 -15.23 -18.00
N ILE A 5 8.19 -16.37 -17.34
CA ILE A 5 9.04 -17.47 -17.82
C ILE A 5 8.13 -18.47 -18.54
N VAL A 6 8.29 -18.60 -19.85
CA VAL A 6 7.57 -19.57 -20.69
C VAL A 6 8.23 -20.94 -20.51
N ILE A 7 7.59 -21.82 -19.74
CA ILE A 7 7.92 -23.25 -19.67
C ILE A 7 6.71 -24.01 -20.20
N ASP A 8 6.89 -24.68 -21.34
CA ASP A 8 5.99 -25.61 -22.05
C ASP A 8 4.47 -25.51 -21.77
N ASN A 9 3.75 -24.90 -22.70
CA ASN A 9 2.29 -24.96 -22.96
C ASN A 9 1.31 -24.79 -21.76
N SER A 10 1.79 -24.30 -20.62
CA SER A 10 0.95 -23.91 -19.49
C SER A 10 1.57 -22.67 -18.88
N THR A 11 1.04 -21.48 -19.18
CA THR A 11 1.45 -20.22 -18.58
C THR A 11 1.10 -20.22 -17.09
N LYS A 12 1.94 -20.89 -16.28
CA LYS A 12 1.89 -20.78 -14.82
C LYS A 12 2.58 -19.49 -14.44
N THR A 13 1.79 -18.49 -14.07
CA THR A 13 2.26 -17.34 -13.30
C THR A 13 2.84 -17.88 -12.00
N ILE A 14 4.16 -17.79 -11.85
CA ILE A 14 4.83 -18.09 -10.59
C ILE A 14 4.53 -16.90 -9.69
N ASP A 15 3.44 -16.98 -8.94
CA ASP A 15 3.12 -15.98 -7.92
C ASP A 15 4.17 -16.11 -6.81
N GLU A 16 5.03 -15.10 -6.69
CA GLU A 16 6.10 -15.08 -5.70
C GLU A 16 5.50 -14.92 -4.30
N PRO A 17 5.66 -15.90 -3.38
CA PRO A 17 4.94 -15.93 -2.10
C PRO A 17 5.32 -14.79 -1.15
N TRP A 18 6.39 -14.05 -1.44
CA TRP A 18 6.81 -12.89 -0.65
C TRP A 18 6.02 -11.61 -0.97
N PHE A 19 5.23 -11.59 -2.05
CA PHE A 19 4.52 -10.38 -2.47
C PHE A 19 3.46 -9.93 -1.45
N ILE A 20 2.66 -10.88 -0.95
CA ILE A 20 1.60 -10.64 0.05
C ILE A 20 2.14 -10.10 1.38
N PRO A 21 3.16 -10.72 2.04
CA PRO A 21 3.71 -10.17 3.28
C PRO A 21 4.41 -8.82 3.08
N PHE A 22 4.99 -8.58 1.90
CA PHE A 22 5.59 -7.29 1.56
C PHE A 22 4.56 -6.17 1.44
N ASP A 23 3.41 -6.45 0.80
CA ASP A 23 2.30 -5.50 0.71
C ASP A 23 1.69 -5.18 2.08
N ILE A 24 1.56 -6.18 2.96
CA ILE A 24 1.12 -5.98 4.36
C ILE A 24 2.13 -5.09 5.12
N PHE A 25 3.43 -5.29 4.91
CA PHE A 25 4.48 -4.47 5.52
C PHE A 25 4.39 -3.01 5.04
N ILE A 26 4.28 -2.78 3.73
CA ILE A 26 4.11 -1.43 3.16
C ILE A 26 2.84 -0.75 3.70
N LEU A 27 1.74 -1.49 3.80
CA LEU A 27 0.50 -0.99 4.37
C LEU A 27 0.70 -0.51 5.81
N SER A 28 1.39 -1.31 6.65
CA SER A 28 1.69 -0.94 8.03
C SER A 28 2.55 0.33 8.15
N CYS A 29 3.57 0.47 7.29
CA CYS A 29 4.40 1.67 7.24
C CYS A 29 3.60 2.91 6.81
N ASN A 30 2.69 2.77 5.83
CA ASN A 30 1.83 3.87 5.39
C ASN A 30 0.87 4.32 6.50
N VAL A 31 0.29 3.39 7.28
CA VAL A 31 -0.58 3.73 8.42
C VAL A 31 0.18 4.52 9.49
N LEU A 32 1.42 4.11 9.81
CA LEU A 32 2.28 4.84 10.75
C LEU A 32 2.60 6.24 10.23
N SER A 33 2.95 6.36 8.95
CA SER A 33 3.24 7.64 8.30
C SER A 33 2.06 8.61 8.37
N VAL A 34 0.84 8.14 8.07
CA VAL A 34 -0.39 8.94 8.17
C VAL A 34 -0.63 9.39 9.61
N THR A 35 -0.42 8.51 10.59
CA THR A 35 -0.61 8.83 12.01
C THR A 35 0.33 9.95 12.47
N ILE A 36 1.62 9.84 12.12
CA ILE A 36 2.61 10.87 12.44
C ILE A 36 2.27 12.19 11.73
N ALA A 37 1.86 12.14 10.47
CA ALA A 37 1.50 13.32 9.69
C ALA A 37 0.31 14.09 10.30
N ILE A 38 -0.71 13.38 10.77
CA ILE A 38 -1.87 13.98 11.45
C ILE A 38 -1.45 14.66 12.76
N LEU A 39 -0.60 14.00 13.57
CA LEU A 39 -0.11 14.57 14.83
C LEU A 39 0.69 15.87 14.61
N LEU A 40 1.52 15.91 13.57
CA LEU A 40 2.29 17.11 13.21
C LEU A 40 1.38 18.23 12.73
N LEU A 41 0.38 17.94 11.90
CA LEU A 41 -0.61 18.93 11.46
C LEU A 41 -1.40 19.51 12.64
N ILE A 42 -1.86 18.67 13.57
CA ILE A 42 -2.55 19.12 14.79
C ILE A 42 -1.64 20.05 15.60
N ARG A 43 -0.36 19.68 15.79
CA ARG A 43 0.61 20.51 16.51
C ARG A 43 0.81 21.88 15.85
N ILE A 44 0.96 21.94 14.53
CA ILE A 44 1.13 23.19 13.78
C ILE A 44 -0.10 24.09 13.90
N ILE A 45 -1.31 23.52 13.89
CA ILE A 45 -2.57 24.27 13.97
C ILE A 45 -2.84 24.79 15.39
N SER A 46 -2.61 23.93 16.40
CA SER A 46 -2.91 24.21 17.80
C SER A 46 -1.93 25.21 18.44
N ASP A 47 -0.65 25.19 18.02
CA ASP A 47 0.35 26.05 18.61
C ASP A 47 0.53 27.35 17.81
N LYS A 48 0.18 28.50 18.42
CA LYS A 48 0.34 29.83 17.80
C LYS A 48 1.81 30.16 17.51
N THR A 49 2.76 29.61 18.27
CA THR A 49 4.20 29.84 18.07
C THR A 49 4.74 29.11 16.82
N CYS A 50 4.05 28.06 16.39
CA CYS A 50 4.40 27.28 15.21
C CYS A 50 3.89 27.90 13.90
N ARG A 51 3.23 29.06 13.92
CA ARG A 51 2.74 29.75 12.70
C ARG A 51 3.82 30.57 12.00
N THR A 52 5.00 29.97 11.82
CA THR A 52 6.07 30.56 11.03
C THR A 52 5.96 30.04 9.59
N VAL A 53 6.39 30.85 8.62
CA VAL A 53 6.44 30.48 7.19
C VAL A 53 7.12 29.11 6.96
N PRO A 54 8.27 28.77 7.59
CA PRO A 54 8.88 27.45 7.41
C PRO A 54 8.02 26.31 7.98
N MET A 55 7.35 26.48 9.12
CA MET A 55 6.47 25.44 9.66
C MET A 55 5.24 25.22 8.77
N LEU A 56 4.73 26.27 8.12
CA LEU A 56 3.63 26.15 7.16
C LEU A 56 4.05 25.33 5.93
N LEU A 57 5.29 25.51 5.45
CA LEU A 57 5.87 24.73 4.35
C LEU A 57 6.04 23.25 4.72
N VAL A 58 6.46 22.97 5.96
CA VAL A 58 6.50 21.61 6.52
C VAL A 58 5.09 21.03 6.59
N GLY A 59 4.11 21.80 7.03
CA GLY A 59 2.70 21.39 7.04
C GLY A 59 2.18 21.03 5.65
N ASN A 60 2.51 21.82 4.61
CA ASN A 60 2.13 21.52 3.24
C ASN A 60 2.78 20.23 2.71
N SER A 61 4.06 20.02 3.02
CA SER A 61 4.77 18.78 2.68
C SER A 61 4.12 17.58 3.38
N CYS A 62 3.76 17.74 4.65
CA CYS A 62 3.07 16.75 5.45
C CYS A 62 1.67 16.41 4.90
N PHE A 63 0.96 17.42 4.40
CA PHE A 63 -0.34 17.24 3.74
C PHE A 63 -0.20 16.51 2.40
N SER A 64 0.82 16.85 1.60
CA SER A 64 1.13 16.13 0.36
C SER A 64 1.46 14.66 0.61
N THR A 65 2.26 14.36 1.63
CA THR A 65 2.55 12.97 2.03
C THR A 65 1.30 12.22 2.50
N LEU A 66 0.35 12.92 3.13
CA LEU A 66 -0.90 12.33 3.59
C LEU A 66 -1.81 11.96 2.41
N ILE A 67 -1.95 12.84 1.41
CA ILE A 67 -2.67 12.54 0.17
C ILE A 67 -2.03 11.35 -0.55
N PHE A 68 -0.70 11.36 -0.66
CA PHE A 68 0.04 10.27 -1.31
C PHE A 68 -0.15 8.94 -0.59
N ALA A 69 -0.03 8.92 0.74
CA ALA A 69 -0.23 7.71 1.53
C ALA A 69 -1.66 7.14 1.38
N ILE A 70 -2.70 8.00 1.34
CA ILE A 70 -4.08 7.57 1.09
C ILE A 70 -4.20 6.95 -0.31
N ALA A 71 -3.64 7.59 -1.34
CA ALA A 71 -3.67 7.06 -2.70
C ALA A 71 -2.97 5.68 -2.77
N MET A 72 -1.84 5.53 -2.09
CA MET A 72 -1.11 4.26 -2.01
C MET A 72 -1.91 3.18 -1.30
N ILE A 73 -2.62 3.50 -0.20
CA ILE A 73 -3.50 2.55 0.48
C ILE A 73 -4.60 2.04 -0.45
N ILE A 74 -5.22 2.92 -1.25
CA ILE A 74 -6.25 2.54 -2.22
C ILE A 74 -5.67 1.58 -3.26
N VAL A 75 -4.50 1.89 -3.82
CA VAL A 75 -3.84 1.05 -4.83
C VAL A 75 -3.49 -0.32 -4.25
N ILE A 76 -2.86 -0.37 -3.06
CA ILE A 76 -2.51 -1.62 -2.40
C ILE A 76 -3.77 -2.45 -2.09
N SER A 77 -4.85 -1.80 -1.63
CA SER A 77 -6.11 -2.50 -1.35
C SER A 77 -6.69 -3.13 -2.62
N GLN A 78 -6.65 -2.43 -3.75
CA GLN A 78 -7.11 -2.95 -5.04
C GLN A 78 -6.23 -4.07 -5.58
N THR A 79 -4.91 -3.98 -5.39
CA THR A 79 -3.98 -5.05 -5.76
C THR A 79 -4.21 -6.29 -4.90
N LEU A 80 -4.31 -6.11 -3.58
CA LEU A 80 -4.56 -7.20 -2.64
C LEU A 80 -5.90 -7.89 -2.91
N GLU A 81 -6.96 -7.14 -3.25
CA GLU A 81 -8.24 -7.72 -3.63
C GLU A 81 -8.14 -8.59 -4.90
N LYS A 82 -7.34 -8.16 -5.88
CA LYS A 82 -7.10 -8.93 -7.11
C LYS A 82 -6.27 -10.18 -6.83
N ASP A 83 -5.23 -10.06 -6.01
CA ASP A 83 -4.35 -11.18 -5.65
C ASP A 83 -5.10 -12.24 -4.84
N VAL A 84 -5.93 -11.83 -3.86
CA VAL A 84 -6.78 -12.76 -3.09
C VAL A 84 -7.79 -13.47 -4.00
N LYS A 85 -8.42 -12.75 -4.95
CA LYS A 85 -9.34 -13.35 -5.92
C LYS A 85 -8.63 -14.34 -6.85
N GLN A 86 -7.40 -14.06 -7.25
CA GLN A 86 -6.57 -14.95 -8.07
C GLN A 86 -6.23 -16.24 -7.32
N VAL A 87 -5.88 -16.15 -6.02
CA VAL A 87 -5.63 -17.31 -5.16
C VAL A 87 -6.88 -18.19 -5.01
N GLN A 88 -8.06 -17.60 -4.71
CA GLN A 88 -9.31 -18.38 -4.61
C GLN A 88 -9.68 -19.10 -5.92
N TYR A 89 -9.40 -18.49 -7.07
CA TYR A 89 -9.68 -19.11 -8.37
C TYR A 89 -8.75 -20.29 -8.64
N TYR A 90 -7.47 -20.19 -8.27
CA TYR A 90 -6.52 -21.31 -8.37
C TYR A 90 -6.87 -22.48 -7.43
N ASP A 91 -7.29 -22.18 -6.19
CA ASP A 91 -7.67 -23.21 -5.22
C ASP A 91 -8.96 -23.93 -5.61
N THR A 92 -9.97 -23.23 -6.14
CA THR A 92 -11.23 -23.87 -6.59
C THR A 92 -11.02 -24.80 -7.78
N LEU A 93 -10.11 -24.49 -8.69
CA LEU A 93 -9.73 -25.38 -9.79
C LEU A 93 -8.95 -26.62 -9.33
N CYS A 94 -8.17 -26.51 -8.24
CA CYS A 94 -7.47 -27.65 -7.66
C CYS A 94 -8.40 -28.62 -6.92
N ILE A 95 -9.50 -28.13 -6.32
CA ILE A 95 -10.52 -28.98 -5.68
C ILE A 95 -11.33 -29.77 -6.72
N PHE A 96 -11.57 -29.20 -7.91
CA PHE A 96 -12.33 -29.87 -8.98
C PHE A 96 -11.53 -30.91 -9.77
N ALA A 97 -10.21 -30.96 -9.60
CA ALA A 97 -9.31 -31.91 -10.26
C ALA A 97 -8.96 -33.13 -9.37
N GLY A 98 -9.60 -33.26 -8.19
CA GLY A 98 -9.46 -34.40 -7.27
C GLY A 98 -10.59 -35.43 -7.42
#